data_AF-A0A9D2UL53-F1
#
_entry.id   AF-A0A9D2UL53-F1
#
_cell.length_a   1.000
_cell.length_b   1.000
_cell.length_c   1.000
_cell.angle_alpha   90.00
_cell.angle_beta   90.00
_cell.angle_gamma   90.00
#
_symmetry.space_group_name_H-M   'P 1'
#
loop_
_entity.id
_entity.type
_entity.pdbx_description
1 polymer ?
#
loop_
_entity_poly.entity_id
_entity_poly.type
_entity_poly.pdbx_seq_one_letter_code
_entity_poly.pdbx_strand_id
1 'polypeptide(L)'
;LAEAETKMAAARLLCLDTLRLGDEGLPHTSQAAMCKWWAPLEAYHAVHQCLLLHGQNGYMKNRDVEKRLRDVLGMQIGDGTAQIMKLIIARSSAGRKFAP
;
A
#
# COMPACT_ATOMS: atom_id res chain seq x y z
N LEU A 1 -14.29 -4.91 -9.35
CA LEU A 1 -14.73 -3.72 -8.59
C LEU A 1 -14.91 -4.05 -7.11
N ALA A 2 -15.80 -4.98 -6.74
CA ALA A 2 -16.03 -5.37 -5.35
C ALA A 2 -14.74 -5.70 -4.56
N GLU A 3 -13.84 -6.50 -5.14
CA GLU A 3 -12.57 -6.84 -4.48
C GLU A 3 -11.69 -5.61 -4.19
N ALA A 4 -11.56 -4.69 -5.15
CA ALA A 4 -10.77 -3.48 -5.00
C ALA A 4 -11.39 -2.57 -3.92
N GLU A 5 -12.71 -2.44 -3.89
CA GLU A 5 -13.42 -1.65 -2.89
C GLU A 5 -13.20 -2.21 -1.48
N THR A 6 -13.34 -3.52 -1.29
CA THR A 6 -13.08 -4.18 -0.01
C THR A 6 -11.64 -3.94 0.47
N LYS A 7 -10.65 -4.11 -0.41
CA LYS A 7 -9.23 -3.90 -0.05
C LYS A 7 -8.92 -2.44 0.24
N MET A 8 -9.50 -1.49 -0.50
CA MET A 8 -9.34 -0.06 -0.22
C MET A 8 -9.98 0.35 1.11
N ALA A 9 -11.14 -0.20 1.44
CA ALA A 9 -11.77 0.01 2.75
C ALA A 9 -10.89 -0.52 3.89
N ALA A 10 -10.36 -1.74 3.75
CA ALA A 10 -9.46 -2.33 4.74
C ALA A 10 -8.13 -1.54 4.88
N ALA A 11 -7.52 -1.13 3.78
CA ALA A 11 -6.32 -0.29 3.80
C ALA A 11 -6.57 1.07 4.49
N ARG A 12 -7.73 1.69 4.22
CA ARG A 12 -8.14 2.93 4.90
C ARG A 12 -8.30 2.74 6.40
N LEU A 13 -8.97 1.67 6.83
CA LEU A 13 -9.15 1.36 8.25
C LEU A 13 -7.81 1.14 8.94
N LEU A 14 -6.89 0.40 8.32
CA LEU A 14 -5.54 0.18 8.84
C LEU A 14 -4.78 1.52 9.00
N CYS A 15 -4.86 2.42 8.02
CA CYS A 15 -4.24 3.74 8.11
C CYS A 15 -4.83 4.58 9.25
N LEU A 16 -6.16 4.62 9.38
CA LEU A 16 -6.84 5.38 10.43
C LEU A 16 -6.52 4.85 11.83
N ASP A 17 -6.51 3.53 12.00
CA ASP A 17 -6.11 2.93 13.28
C ASP A 17 -4.64 3.20 13.61
N THR A 18 -3.75 3.14 12.60
CA THR A 18 -2.33 3.50 12.78
C THR A 18 -2.17 4.96 13.23
N LEU A 19 -2.91 5.89 12.62
CA LEU A 19 -2.90 7.29 13.00
C LEU A 19 -3.42 7.48 14.44
N ARG A 20 -4.53 6.81 14.79
CA ARG A 20 -5.07 6.81 16.15
C ARG A 20 -4.04 6.35 17.18
N LEU A 21 -3.32 5.26 16.92
CA LEU A 21 -2.23 4.79 17.79
C LEU A 21 -1.13 5.86 17.94
N GLY A 22 -0.80 6.57 16.86
CA GLY A 22 0.15 7.69 16.88
C GLY A 22 -0.33 8.85 17.76
N ASP A 23 -1.60 9.26 17.61
CA ASP A 23 -2.22 10.34 18.38
C ASP A 23 -2.29 10.00 19.88
N GLU A 24 -2.48 8.72 20.23
CA GLU A 24 -2.49 8.22 21.61
C GLU A 24 -1.08 7.96 22.18
N GLY A 25 -0.01 8.18 21.40
CA GLY A 25 1.36 7.92 21.82
C GLY A 25 1.69 6.43 22.01
N LEU A 26 0.88 5.54 21.43
CA LEU A 26 1.07 4.10 21.51
C LEU A 26 2.07 3.61 20.44
N PRO A 27 2.76 2.48 20.67
CA PRO A 27 3.65 1.88 19.68
C PRO A 27 2.89 1.50 18.39
N HIS A 28 3.35 2.00 17.25
CA HIS A 28 2.67 1.81 15.96
C HIS A 28 3.62 1.52 14.78
N THR A 29 4.90 1.23 15.04
CA THR A 29 5.91 1.02 13.99
C THR A 29 5.55 -0.12 13.02
N SER A 30 5.00 -1.22 13.53
CA SER A 30 4.61 -2.36 12.70
C SER A 30 3.39 -2.02 11.83
N GLN A 31 2.40 -1.34 12.41
CA GLN A 31 1.18 -0.89 11.74
C GLN A 31 1.51 0.13 10.64
N ALA A 32 2.38 1.10 10.92
CA ALA A 32 2.88 2.05 9.93
C ALA A 32 3.60 1.36 8.77
N ALA A 33 4.42 0.33 9.07
CA ALA A 33 5.03 -0.48 8.03
C ALA A 33 3.99 -1.23 7.20
N MET A 34 2.96 -1.82 7.83
CA MET A 34 1.85 -2.48 7.12
C MET A 34 1.13 -1.51 6.17
N CYS A 35 0.77 -0.31 6.63
CA CYS A 35 0.20 0.75 5.80
C CYS A 35 1.10 1.05 4.59
N LYS A 36 2.40 1.27 4.85
CA LYS A 36 3.35 1.76 3.87
C LYS A 36 3.58 0.79 2.71
N TRP A 37 3.57 -0.52 2.95
CA TRP A 37 3.75 -1.49 1.86
C TRP A 37 2.44 -1.95 1.24
N TRP A 38 1.38 -2.13 2.04
CA TRP A 38 0.17 -2.79 1.58
C TRP A 38 -0.78 -1.84 0.85
N ALA A 39 -0.97 -0.62 1.35
CA ALA A 39 -1.89 0.32 0.71
C ALA A 39 -1.46 0.69 -0.73
N PRO A 40 -0.17 0.99 -1.02
CA PRO A 40 0.29 1.21 -2.40
C PRO A 40 0.18 -0.03 -3.29
N LEU A 41 0.37 -1.23 -2.74
CA LEU A 41 0.21 -2.48 -3.49
C LEU A 41 -1.23 -2.68 -3.94
N GLU A 42 -2.20 -2.50 -3.05
CA GLU A 42 -3.61 -2.67 -3.41
C GLU A 42 -4.11 -1.54 -4.30
N ALA A 43 -3.60 -0.32 -4.14
CA ALA A 43 -3.86 0.78 -5.07
C ALA A 43 -3.32 0.44 -6.47
N TYR A 44 -2.14 -0.18 -6.57
CA TYR A 44 -1.59 -0.66 -7.83
C TYR A 44 -2.50 -1.72 -8.47
N HIS A 45 -2.94 -2.72 -7.71
CA HIS A 45 -3.85 -3.74 -8.23
C HIS A 45 -5.14 -3.12 -8.78
N ALA A 46 -5.74 -2.18 -8.04
CA ALA A 46 -6.97 -1.50 -8.46
C ALA A 46 -6.76 -0.70 -9.76
N VAL A 47 -5.71 0.12 -9.82
CA VAL A 47 -5.40 0.93 -11.01
C VAL A 47 -5.04 0.07 -12.22
N HIS A 48 -4.28 -1.01 -12.00
CA HIS A 48 -3.92 -1.94 -13.06
C HIS A 48 -5.15 -2.64 -13.64
N GLN A 49 -6.09 -3.09 -12.80
CA GLN A 49 -7.36 -3.65 -13.28
C GLN A 49 -8.18 -2.62 -14.06
N CYS A 50 -8.26 -1.37 -13.58
CA CYS A 50 -8.89 -0.29 -14.35
C CYS A 50 -8.23 -0.09 -15.71
N LEU A 51 -6.90 -0.15 -15.78
CA LEU A 51 -6.16 -0.02 -17.03
C LEU A 51 -6.53 -1.13 -18.01
N LEU A 52 -6.53 -2.38 -17.56
CA LEU A 52 -6.90 -3.54 -18.38
C LEU A 52 -8.35 -3.45 -18.90
N LEU A 53 -9.29 -3.01 -18.06
CA LEU A 53 -10.70 -2.82 -18.47
C LEU A 53 -10.87 -1.81 -19.61
N HIS A 54 -9.98 -0.82 -19.71
CA HIS A 54 -10.02 0.17 -20.79
C HIS A 54 -9.23 -0.29 -22.03
N GLY A 55 -8.52 -1.41 -21.98
CA GLY A 55 -7.68 -1.89 -23.07
C GLY A 55 -6.64 -0.85 -23.50
N GLN A 56 -6.43 -0.70 -24.81
CA GLN A 56 -5.50 0.29 -25.37
C GLN A 56 -5.81 1.73 -24.93
N ASN A 57 -7.10 2.05 -24.72
CA ASN A 57 -7.51 3.38 -24.27
C ASN A 57 -7.01 3.71 -22.86
N GLY A 58 -6.74 2.69 -22.02
CA GLY A 58 -6.18 2.88 -20.69
C GLY A 58 -4.74 3.44 -20.68
N TYR A 59 -4.01 3.26 -21.79
CA TYR A 59 -2.66 3.78 -21.99
C TYR A 59 -2.61 5.16 -22.65
N MET A 60 -3.75 5.71 -23.08
CA MET A 60 -3.78 7.01 -23.73
C MET A 60 -3.59 8.13 -22.70
N LYS A 61 -2.75 9.13 -23.01
CA LYS A 61 -2.46 10.27 -22.12
C LYS A 61 -3.66 11.17 -21.81
N ASN A 62 -4.74 11.09 -22.59
CA ASN A 62 -5.98 11.81 -22.31
C ASN A 62 -6.84 11.12 -21.23
N ARG A 63 -6.41 9.97 -20.71
CA ARG A 63 -7.02 9.25 -19.59
C ARG A 63 -6.00 9.20 -18.46
N ASP A 64 -6.38 9.63 -17.27
CA ASP A 64 -5.46 9.66 -16.11
C ASP A 64 -5.04 8.28 -15.58
N VAL A 65 -5.53 7.18 -16.18
CA VAL A 65 -5.32 5.81 -15.68
C VAL A 65 -3.85 5.39 -15.76
N GLU A 66 -3.18 5.65 -16.89
CA GLU A 66 -1.75 5.38 -17.06
C GLU A 66 -0.90 6.19 -16.07
N LYS A 67 -1.27 7.46 -15.87
CA LYS A 67 -0.59 8.34 -14.93
C LYS A 67 -0.72 7.82 -13.50
N ARG A 68 -1.93 7.42 -13.09
CA ARG A 68 -2.16 6.82 -11.77
C ARG A 68 -1.33 5.55 -11.56
N LEU A 69 -1.13 4.74 -12.60
CA LEU A 69 -0.30 3.54 -12.52
C LEU A 69 1.17 3.90 -12.25
N ARG A 70 1.69 4.93 -12.92
CA ARG A 70 3.05 5.43 -12.68
C ARG A 70 3.20 6.04 -11.28
N ASP A 71 2.22 6.83 -10.86
CA ASP A 71 2.23 7.51 -9.55
C ASP A 71 2.28 6.48 -8.40
N VAL A 72 1.46 5.42 -8.46
CA VAL A 72 1.41 4.40 -7.40
C VAL A 72 2.65 3.51 -7.34
N LEU A 73 3.32 3.29 -8.47
CA LEU A 73 4.59 2.56 -8.49
C LEU A 73 5.68 3.29 -7.70
N GLY A 74 5.73 4.62 -7.77
CA GLY A 74 6.65 5.42 -6.96
C GLY A 74 6.44 5.22 -5.45
N MET A 75 5.19 5.11 -5.01
CA MET A 75 4.83 4.90 -3.60
C MET A 75 5.29 3.55 -3.04
N GLN A 76 5.49 2.53 -3.89
CA GLN A 76 6.01 1.22 -3.47
C GLN A 76 7.53 1.22 -3.19
N ILE A 77 8.25 2.24 -3.67
CA ILE A 77 9.71 2.31 -3.61
C ILE A 77 10.18 3.42 -2.65
N GLY A 78 9.58 4.62 -2.77
CA GLY A 78 9.94 5.76 -1.94
C GLY A 78 9.74 5.48 -0.45
N ASP A 79 10.58 6.07 0.41
CA ASP A 79 10.50 5.94 1.88
C ASP A 79 10.44 4.50 2.41
N GLY A 80 11.08 3.58 1.70
CA GLY A 80 11.23 2.19 2.07
C GLY A 80 10.35 1.26 1.25
N THR A 81 11.01 0.25 0.67
CA THR A 81 10.40 -0.75 -0.19
C THR A 81 9.52 -1.72 0.61
N ALA A 82 8.62 -2.43 -0.09
CA ALA A 82 7.76 -3.43 0.53
C ALA A 82 8.54 -4.52 1.30
N GLN A 83 9.73 -4.88 0.83
CA GLN A 83 10.60 -5.86 1.44
C GLN A 83 11.14 -5.37 2.79
N ILE A 84 11.57 -4.10 2.86
CA ILE A 84 12.02 -3.49 4.10
C ILE A 84 10.87 -3.36 5.10
N MET A 85 9.69 -2.94 4.66
CA MET A 85 8.52 -2.84 5.53
C MET A 85 8.10 -4.21 6.10
N LYS A 86 8.09 -5.25 5.26
CA LYS A 86 7.83 -6.63 5.71
C LYS A 86 8.88 -7.11 6.72
N LEU A 87 10.13 -6.71 6.55
CA LEU A 87 11.19 -7.02 7.50
C LEU A 87 10.99 -6.31 8.85
N ILE A 88 10.53 -5.05 8.85
CA ILE A 88 10.18 -4.32 10.07
C ILE A 88 9.05 -5.05 10.82
N ILE A 89 8.01 -5.48 10.11
CA ILE A 89 6.90 -6.25 10.68
C ILE A 89 7.41 -7.56 11.28
N ALA A 90 8.21 -8.31 10.53
CA ALA A 90 8.77 -9.60 10.97
C ALA A 90 9.66 -9.44 12.22
N ARG A 91 10.49 -8.39 12.28
CA ARG A 91 11.31 -8.08 13.45
C ARG A 91 10.46 -7.71 14.67
N SER A 92 9.33 -7.04 14.45
CA SER A 92 8.39 -6.68 15.52
C SER A 92 7.62 -7.89 16.06
N SER A 93 7.24 -8.84 15.20
CA SER A 93 6.41 -10.00 15.60
C SER A 93 7.22 -11.22 16.05
N ALA A 94 8.32 -11.53 15.36
CA ALA A 94 9.15 -12.71 15.62
C ALA A 94 10.44 -12.37 16.38
N GLY A 95 10.85 -11.10 16.43
CA GLY A 95 12.13 -10.68 17.00
C GLY A 95 13.29 -10.74 16.00
N ARG A 96 14.31 -9.90 16.22
CA ARG A 96 15.45 -9.73 15.29
C ARG A 96 16.28 -10.99 15.06
N LYS A 97 16.27 -11.95 15.99
CA LYS A 97 16.98 -13.23 15.85
C LYS A 97 16.46 -14.04 14.64
N PHE A 98 15.18 -13.90 14.30
CA PHE A 98 14.52 -14.68 13.26
C PHE A 98 14.25 -13.87 11.97
N ALA A 99 14.61 -12.58 11.97
CA ALA A 99 14.41 -11.65 10.88
C ALA A 99 15.65 -10.75 10.74
N PRO A 100 16.70 -11.22 10.03
CA PRO A 100 18.02 -10.58 9.98
C PRO A 100 17.96 -9.17 9.39
#